data_AF-A0A7X8WU31-F1
#
_entry.id   AF-A0A7X8WU31-F1
#
_cell.length_a   1.000
_cell.length_b   1.000
_cell.length_c   1.000
_cell.angle_alpha   90.00
_cell.angle_beta   90.00
_cell.angle_gamma   90.00
#
_symmetry.space_group_name_H-M   'P 1'
#
loop_
_entity.id
_entity.type
_entity.pdbx_description
1 polymer ?
#
loop_
_entity_poly.entity_id
_entity_poly.type
_entity_poly.pdbx_seq_one_letter_code
_entity_poly.pdbx_strand_id
1 'polypeptide(L)'
;VPITDEEMALSLIAREIYAKHPHDGKYILDGKKLTICQSNTDSDFAEHKDGYDLIVNPLGAWTGGTDVDTGCTNRKLGSDMAQSVTGGGLHGKDLSKADVSVNIYAFLKAQETGEVVEYSCSIGDESVGGIPYAEIVKVAKEFIDYMGGFEAFAEWGLL
;
A
#
# COMPACT_ATOMS: atom_id res chain seq x y z
N VAL A 1 -11.68 1.09 3.22
CA VAL A 1 -11.86 2.56 3.21
C VAL A 1 -11.57 3.07 1.80
N PRO A 2 -12.40 3.96 1.22
CA PRO A 2 -12.12 4.54 -0.10
C PRO A 2 -10.78 5.30 -0.08
N ILE A 3 -9.99 5.18 -1.15
CA ILE A 3 -8.73 5.92 -1.28
C ILE A 3 -9.04 7.41 -1.41
N THR A 4 -8.31 8.23 -0.69
CA THR A 4 -8.39 9.70 -0.79
C THR A 4 -7.55 10.23 -1.95
N ASP A 5 -7.90 11.42 -2.45
CA ASP A 5 -7.11 12.09 -3.49
C ASP A 5 -5.64 12.32 -3.07
N GLU A 6 -5.40 12.57 -1.77
CA GLU A 6 -4.06 12.77 -1.21
C GLU A 6 -3.24 11.47 -1.24
N GLU A 7 -3.83 10.33 -0.86
CA GLU A 7 -3.18 9.02 -0.94
C GLU A 7 -2.88 8.63 -2.39
N MET A 8 -3.82 8.87 -3.31
CA MET A 8 -3.62 8.62 -4.73
C MET A 8 -2.47 9.46 -5.29
N ALA A 9 -2.45 10.77 -5.00
CA ALA A 9 -1.38 11.67 -5.43
C ALA A 9 -0.01 11.23 -4.87
N LEU A 10 0.07 10.91 -3.57
CA LEU A 10 1.30 10.43 -2.95
C LEU A 10 1.79 9.12 -3.55
N SER A 11 0.88 8.18 -3.84
CA SER A 11 1.20 6.89 -4.45
C SER A 11 1.76 7.05 -5.87
N LEU A 12 1.17 7.94 -6.68
CA LEU A 12 1.69 8.25 -8.02
C LEU A 12 3.09 8.86 -7.96
N ILE A 13 3.32 9.83 -7.08
CA ILE A 13 4.65 10.45 -6.88
C ILE A 13 5.67 9.40 -6.47
N ALA A 14 5.34 8.52 -5.52
CA ALA A 14 6.22 7.45 -5.05
C ALA A 14 6.62 6.50 -6.19
N ARG A 15 5.67 6.14 -7.05
CA ARG A 15 5.90 5.28 -8.23
C ARG A 15 6.78 5.94 -9.28
N GLU A 16 6.52 7.21 -9.58
CA GLU A 16 7.32 7.98 -10.54
C GLU A 16 8.77 8.13 -10.08
N ILE A 17 8.98 8.39 -8.79
CA ILE A 17 10.32 8.47 -8.21
C ILE A 17 11.00 7.11 -8.23
N TYR A 18 10.32 6.05 -7.80
CA TYR A 18 10.89 4.71 -7.78
C TYR A 18 11.28 4.22 -9.19
N ALA A 19 10.48 4.55 -10.21
CA ALA A 19 10.80 4.21 -11.60
C ALA A 19 12.11 4.84 -12.10
N LYS A 20 12.47 6.03 -11.60
CA LYS A 20 13.75 6.72 -11.91
C LYS A 20 14.88 6.32 -10.96
N HIS A 21 14.54 6.03 -9.70
CA HIS A 21 15.45 5.75 -8.60
C HIS A 21 14.96 4.53 -7.81
N PRO A 22 15.28 3.30 -8.26
CA PRO A 22 14.72 2.06 -7.71
C PRO A 22 15.42 1.64 -6.41
N HIS A 23 15.34 2.51 -5.41
CA HIS A 23 15.93 2.35 -4.08
C HIS A 23 14.90 2.66 -2.99
N ASP A 24 15.27 2.46 -1.74
CA ASP A 24 14.37 2.68 -0.61
C ASP A 24 13.93 4.15 -0.54
N GLY A 25 12.62 4.33 -0.41
CA GLY A 25 11.95 5.61 -0.33
C GLY A 25 10.98 5.71 0.84
N LYS A 26 10.77 6.92 1.35
CA LYS A 26 9.69 7.26 2.27
C LYS A 26 9.13 8.61 1.88
N TYR A 27 7.82 8.64 1.69
CA TYR A 27 7.10 9.81 1.21
C TYR A 27 6.03 10.19 2.21
N ILE A 28 5.86 11.50 2.42
CA ILE A 28 4.82 12.04 3.28
C ILE A 28 4.20 13.22 2.54
N LEU A 29 2.90 13.18 2.36
CA LEU A 29 2.11 14.30 1.88
C LEU A 29 1.17 14.75 3.01
N ASP A 30 1.21 16.04 3.31
CA ASP A 30 0.36 16.70 4.31
C ASP A 30 -0.11 18.03 3.69
N GLY A 31 -1.23 17.98 2.98
CA GLY A 31 -1.73 19.08 2.17
C GLY A 31 -0.72 19.49 1.09
N LYS A 32 -0.08 20.66 1.25
CA LYS A 32 0.95 21.14 0.31
C LYS A 32 2.36 20.68 0.67
N LYS A 33 2.59 20.17 1.87
CA LYS A 33 3.92 19.78 2.31
C LYS A 33 4.25 18.39 1.80
N LEU A 34 5.16 18.29 0.85
CA LEU A 34 5.64 17.03 0.30
C LEU A 34 7.05 16.76 0.83
N THR A 35 7.20 15.72 1.66
CA THR A 35 8.51 15.24 2.11
C THR A 35 8.89 14.00 1.32
N ILE A 36 10.04 14.06 0.66
CA ILE A 36 10.63 12.95 -0.09
C ILE A 36 11.92 12.56 0.60
N CYS A 37 11.99 11.33 1.10
CA CYS A 37 13.24 10.70 1.50
C CYS A 37 13.54 9.58 0.50
N GLN A 38 14.57 9.73 -0.32
CA GLN A 38 14.98 8.72 -1.29
C GLN A 38 16.45 8.39 -1.09
N SER A 39 16.76 7.12 -0.86
CA SER A 39 18.13 6.66 -0.68
C SER A 39 18.90 6.57 -1.99
N ASN A 40 20.23 6.53 -1.90
CA ASN A 40 21.15 6.28 -3.02
C ASN A 40 20.96 7.28 -4.19
N THR A 41 20.55 8.50 -3.87
CA THR A 41 20.38 9.57 -4.87
C THR A 41 20.62 10.94 -4.24
N ASP A 42 21.25 11.81 -5.03
CA ASP A 42 21.44 13.24 -4.75
C ASP A 42 20.48 14.11 -5.58
N SER A 43 19.43 13.50 -6.17
CA SER A 43 18.48 14.20 -7.04
C SER A 43 17.68 15.25 -6.28
N ASP A 44 17.40 16.39 -6.92
CA ASP A 44 16.76 17.54 -6.29
C ASP A 44 15.22 17.52 -6.33
N PHE A 45 14.64 16.53 -7.05
CA PHE A 45 13.20 16.29 -7.22
C PHE A 45 12.41 17.56 -7.57
N ALA A 46 13.06 18.51 -8.26
CA ALA A 46 12.49 19.83 -8.52
C ALA A 46 11.22 19.77 -9.38
N GLU A 47 11.04 18.72 -10.18
CA GLU A 47 9.82 18.48 -10.95
C GLU A 47 8.56 18.31 -10.09
N HIS A 48 8.70 17.96 -8.81
CA HIS A 48 7.57 17.82 -7.88
C HIS A 48 7.27 19.10 -7.08
N LYS A 49 7.95 20.23 -7.38
CA LYS A 49 7.71 21.52 -6.71
C LYS A 49 6.44 22.22 -7.17
N ASP A 50 5.93 21.90 -8.36
CA ASP A 50 4.76 22.54 -8.92
C ASP A 50 3.49 22.11 -8.17
N GLY A 51 3.17 22.86 -7.11
CA GLY A 51 2.00 22.64 -6.25
C GLY A 51 2.33 22.27 -4.80
N TYR A 52 3.59 21.96 -4.50
CA TYR A 52 4.02 21.46 -3.18
C TYR A 52 5.22 22.22 -2.59
N ASP A 53 5.20 22.39 -1.27
CA ASP A 53 6.32 22.83 -0.45
C ASP A 53 7.24 21.62 -0.19
N LEU A 54 8.27 21.49 -1.03
CA LEU A 54 9.11 20.29 -1.08
C LEU A 54 10.18 20.26 0.02
N ILE A 55 10.28 19.13 0.71
CA ILE A 55 11.38 18.78 1.63
C ILE A 55 12.04 17.51 1.13
N VAL A 56 13.25 17.62 0.60
CA VAL A 56 14.02 16.47 0.10
C VAL A 56 15.09 16.09 1.11
N ASN A 57 15.16 14.79 1.45
CA ASN A 57 16.21 14.19 2.27
C ASN A 57 16.65 15.09 3.44
N PRO A 58 15.79 15.33 4.45
CA PRO A 58 16.06 16.28 5.52
C PRO A 58 17.29 15.92 6.37
N LEU A 59 17.76 14.67 6.32
CA LEU A 59 19.01 14.21 6.94
C LEU A 59 20.24 14.37 6.04
N GLY A 60 20.08 14.87 4.81
CA GLY A 60 21.06 14.79 3.74
C GLY A 60 21.04 13.43 3.03
N ALA A 61 22.02 13.20 2.16
CA ALA A 61 22.18 11.95 1.41
C ALA A 61 22.36 10.74 2.35
N TRP A 62 21.72 9.62 2.01
CA TRP A 62 21.77 8.39 2.79
C TRP A 62 21.59 7.16 1.89
N THR A 63 22.15 6.02 2.33
CA THR A 63 22.07 4.74 1.59
C THR A 63 21.12 3.74 2.26
N GLY A 64 21.02 3.74 3.59
CA GLY A 64 20.17 2.81 4.35
C GLY A 64 20.78 1.40 4.44
N GLY A 65 19.91 0.38 4.49
CA GLY A 65 20.30 -1.03 4.54
C GLY A 65 20.11 -1.71 5.90
N THR A 66 20.25 -3.03 5.91
CA THR A 66 19.97 -3.88 7.08
C THR A 66 20.94 -3.70 8.24
N ASP A 67 22.11 -3.09 8.00
CA ASP A 67 23.09 -2.79 9.03
C ASP A 67 22.63 -1.67 9.99
N VAL A 68 21.63 -0.87 9.56
CA VAL A 68 21.08 0.25 10.34
C VAL A 68 19.59 0.10 10.67
N ASP A 69 18.85 -0.75 9.95
CA ASP A 69 17.42 -1.02 10.20
C ASP A 69 17.05 -2.47 9.85
N THR A 70 16.58 -3.25 10.83
CA THR A 70 16.22 -4.65 10.60
C THR A 70 14.84 -4.76 9.97
N GLY A 71 14.78 -5.41 8.80
CA GLY A 71 13.52 -5.70 8.10
C GLY A 71 12.74 -6.88 8.67
N CYS A 72 11.41 -6.86 8.50
CA CYS A 72 10.53 -8.01 8.71
C CYS A 72 9.27 -7.84 7.84
N THR A 73 8.74 -8.95 7.32
CA THR A 73 7.49 -8.99 6.54
C THR A 73 6.34 -8.32 7.29
N ASN A 74 5.47 -7.59 6.59
CA ASN A 74 4.26 -6.96 7.15
C ASN A 74 4.52 -5.86 8.21
N ARG A 75 5.64 -5.12 8.09
CA ARG A 75 5.97 -3.97 8.96
C ARG A 75 5.71 -2.60 8.33
N LYS A 76 5.10 -2.56 7.14
CA LYS A 76 4.74 -1.34 6.38
C LYS A 76 3.27 -1.32 5.97
N LEU A 77 2.40 -1.81 6.85
CA LEU A 77 0.96 -1.98 6.61
C LEU A 77 0.24 -0.75 6.06
N GLY A 78 0.61 0.46 6.51
CA GLY A 78 0.00 1.69 5.99
C GLY A 78 0.36 1.99 4.53
N SER A 79 1.57 1.59 4.10
CA SER A 79 1.96 1.65 2.68
C SER A 79 1.26 0.57 1.87
N ASP A 80 1.09 -0.62 2.45
CA ASP A 80 0.44 -1.75 1.80
C ASP A 80 -1.10 -1.59 1.67
N MET A 81 -1.74 -0.82 2.57
CA MET A 81 -3.21 -0.83 2.72
C MET A 81 -3.85 0.55 2.86
N ALA A 82 -3.10 1.65 2.72
CA ALA A 82 -3.60 3.01 2.94
C ALA A 82 -4.24 3.14 4.34
N GLN A 83 -5.41 3.77 4.43
CA GLN A 83 -6.27 3.79 5.61
C GLN A 83 -6.95 2.46 5.95
N SER A 84 -6.90 1.43 5.09
CA SER A 84 -7.59 0.15 5.30
C SER A 84 -6.77 -0.85 6.16
N VAL A 85 -6.04 -0.35 7.16
CA VAL A 85 -5.19 -1.18 8.03
C VAL A 85 -6.04 -1.94 9.04
N THR A 86 -6.05 -3.27 8.93
CA THR A 86 -6.80 -4.18 9.81
C THR A 86 -5.94 -4.85 10.90
N GLY A 87 -4.62 -4.64 10.87
CA GLY A 87 -3.63 -5.26 11.76
C GLY A 87 -3.04 -6.57 11.23
N GLY A 88 -3.79 -7.30 10.38
CA GLY A 88 -3.28 -8.45 9.64
C GLY A 88 -2.51 -8.02 8.40
N GLY A 89 -1.27 -8.51 8.24
CA GLY A 89 -0.48 -8.23 7.03
C GLY A 89 -0.90 -9.04 5.80
N LEU A 90 -0.62 -8.50 4.62
CA LEU A 90 -1.00 -9.09 3.33
C LEU A 90 0.02 -10.12 2.81
N HIS A 91 1.29 -9.94 3.15
CA HIS A 91 2.39 -10.65 2.50
C HIS A 91 2.72 -11.97 3.20
N GLY A 92 3.09 -13.00 2.42
CA GLY A 92 3.46 -14.32 2.93
C GLY A 92 2.27 -15.20 3.33
N LYS A 93 1.08 -14.88 2.85
CA LYS A 93 -0.18 -15.60 3.13
C LYS A 93 -0.88 -15.93 1.81
N ASP A 94 -1.49 -17.11 1.72
CA ASP A 94 -2.38 -17.43 0.59
C ASP A 94 -3.78 -16.84 0.78
N LEU A 95 -4.61 -16.95 -0.26
CA LEU A 95 -5.97 -16.38 -0.29
C LEU A 95 -6.95 -17.05 0.68
N SER A 96 -6.59 -18.18 1.30
CA SER A 96 -7.42 -18.77 2.34
C SER A 96 -7.45 -17.94 3.62
N LYS A 97 -6.55 -16.96 3.78
CA LYS A 97 -6.39 -16.16 5.00
C LYS A 97 -7.23 -14.89 4.86
N ALA A 98 -8.13 -14.66 5.81
CA ALA A 98 -9.06 -13.53 5.77
C ALA A 98 -8.32 -12.17 5.75
N ASP A 99 -7.16 -12.09 6.41
CA ASP A 99 -6.27 -10.92 6.36
C ASP A 99 -5.93 -10.47 4.93
N VAL A 100 -5.95 -11.41 3.97
CA VAL A 100 -5.70 -11.15 2.55
C VAL A 100 -7.03 -11.07 1.79
N SER A 101 -7.82 -12.14 1.76
CA SER A 101 -8.98 -12.23 0.86
C SER A 101 -10.15 -11.36 1.29
N VAL A 102 -10.53 -11.36 2.57
CA VAL A 102 -11.58 -10.47 3.09
C VAL A 102 -11.14 -9.02 3.01
N ASN A 103 -9.86 -8.74 3.25
CA ASN A 103 -9.31 -7.39 3.15
C ASN A 103 -9.33 -6.83 1.72
N ILE A 104 -8.83 -7.60 0.74
CA ILE A 104 -8.92 -7.24 -0.69
C ILE A 104 -10.39 -7.03 -1.08
N TYR A 105 -11.28 -7.95 -0.70
CA TYR A 105 -12.70 -7.82 -1.03
C TYR A 105 -13.33 -6.56 -0.44
N ALA A 106 -13.11 -6.30 0.86
CA ALA A 106 -13.61 -5.12 1.54
C ALA A 106 -13.05 -3.83 0.91
N PHE A 107 -11.76 -3.85 0.57
CA PHE A 107 -11.08 -2.73 -0.08
C PHE A 107 -11.69 -2.40 -1.44
N LEU A 108 -11.87 -3.41 -2.30
CA LEU A 108 -12.49 -3.25 -3.62
C LEU A 108 -13.93 -2.76 -3.49
N LYS A 109 -14.70 -3.30 -2.55
CA LYS A 109 -16.08 -2.87 -2.31
C LYS A 109 -16.12 -1.41 -1.85
N ALA A 110 -15.20 -0.99 -0.99
CA ALA A 110 -15.10 0.39 -0.56
C ALA A 110 -14.77 1.34 -1.73
N GLN A 111 -13.91 0.93 -2.68
CA GLN A 111 -13.62 1.73 -3.87
C GLN A 111 -14.85 1.82 -4.79
N GLU A 112 -15.60 0.72 -4.93
CA GLU A 112 -16.82 0.67 -5.76
C GLU A 112 -17.93 1.57 -5.20
N THR A 113 -18.15 1.55 -3.89
CA THR A 113 -19.26 2.27 -3.26
C THR A 113 -18.91 3.69 -2.82
N GLY A 114 -17.63 4.00 -2.65
CA GLY A 114 -17.19 5.24 -2.02
C GLY A 114 -17.51 5.30 -0.51
N GLU A 115 -17.82 4.17 0.12
CA GLU A 115 -18.15 4.07 1.55
C GLU A 115 -17.15 3.20 2.31
N VAL A 116 -17.11 3.38 3.63
CA VAL A 116 -16.35 2.48 4.50
C VAL A 116 -17.03 1.12 4.55
N VAL A 117 -16.30 0.07 4.18
CA VAL A 117 -16.76 -1.32 4.25
C VAL A 117 -15.90 -2.06 5.26
N GLU A 118 -16.55 -2.69 6.24
CA GLU A 118 -15.91 -3.42 7.31
C GLU A 118 -16.55 -4.80 7.46
N TYR A 119 -15.72 -5.82 7.61
CA TYR A 119 -16.14 -7.20 7.85
C TYR A 119 -15.34 -7.78 9.02
N SER A 120 -16.01 -8.67 9.75
CA SER A 120 -15.41 -9.47 10.82
C SER A 120 -15.71 -10.94 10.54
N CYS A 121 -14.76 -11.82 10.85
CA CYS A 121 -14.91 -13.26 10.67
C CYS A 121 -14.27 -14.03 11.82
N SER A 122 -14.76 -15.24 12.05
CA SER A 122 -14.17 -16.24 12.90
C SER A 122 -13.50 -17.33 12.06
N ILE A 123 -12.54 -18.05 12.65
CA ILE A 123 -11.95 -19.22 12.00
C ILE A 123 -13.04 -20.27 11.73
N GLY A 124 -13.15 -20.72 10.48
CA GLY A 124 -14.14 -21.71 10.05
C GLY A 124 -15.46 -21.13 9.53
N ASP A 125 -15.64 -19.81 9.49
CA ASP A 125 -16.82 -19.20 8.88
C ASP A 125 -16.91 -19.54 7.38
N GLU A 126 -18.04 -20.10 6.95
CA GLU A 126 -18.30 -20.40 5.53
C GLU A 126 -18.82 -19.17 4.76
N SER A 127 -19.21 -18.11 5.46
CA SER A 127 -19.65 -16.85 4.89
C SER A 127 -19.28 -15.67 5.79
N VAL A 128 -18.97 -14.53 5.19
CA VAL A 128 -18.64 -13.28 5.88
C VAL A 128 -19.50 -12.16 5.29
N GLY A 129 -20.20 -11.40 6.15
CA GLY A 129 -21.10 -10.34 5.67
C GLY A 129 -22.26 -10.86 4.79
N GLY A 130 -22.65 -12.12 4.94
CA GLY A 130 -23.66 -12.77 4.10
C GLY A 130 -23.14 -13.29 2.76
N ILE A 131 -21.86 -13.12 2.47
CA ILE A 131 -21.22 -13.57 1.23
C ILE A 131 -20.47 -14.87 1.49
N PRO A 132 -20.64 -15.92 0.67
CA PRO A 132 -19.87 -17.15 0.80
C PRO A 132 -18.37 -16.87 0.76
N TYR A 133 -17.59 -17.45 1.68
CA TYR A 133 -16.15 -17.19 1.77
C TYR A 133 -15.42 -17.59 0.48
N ALA A 134 -15.88 -18.65 -0.20
CA ALA A 134 -15.35 -19.06 -1.49
C ALA A 134 -15.51 -17.99 -2.59
N GLU A 135 -16.56 -17.17 -2.52
CA GLU A 135 -16.77 -16.06 -3.45
C GLU A 135 -15.80 -14.90 -3.15
N ILE A 136 -15.58 -14.59 -1.88
CA ILE A 136 -14.57 -13.62 -1.43
C ILE A 136 -13.18 -14.02 -1.93
N VAL A 137 -12.81 -15.29 -1.74
CA VAL A 137 -11.53 -15.85 -2.22
C VAL A 137 -11.42 -15.76 -3.74
N LYS A 138 -12.51 -16.03 -4.46
CA LYS A 138 -12.53 -15.94 -5.92
C LYS A 138 -12.27 -14.50 -6.40
N VAL A 139 -12.97 -13.51 -5.84
CA VAL A 139 -12.76 -12.09 -6.19
C VAL A 139 -11.34 -11.65 -5.85
N ALA A 140 -10.82 -12.03 -4.68
CA ALA A 140 -9.44 -11.72 -4.31
C ALA A 140 -8.43 -12.37 -5.26
N LYS A 141 -8.70 -13.60 -5.73
CA LYS A 141 -7.87 -14.27 -6.74
C LYS A 141 -7.87 -13.51 -8.07
N GLU A 142 -9.06 -13.13 -8.56
CA GLU A 142 -9.20 -12.38 -9.81
C GLU A 142 -8.42 -11.05 -9.75
N PHE A 143 -8.47 -10.37 -8.61
CA PHE A 143 -7.68 -9.16 -8.37
C PHE A 143 -6.18 -9.41 -8.38
N ILE A 144 -5.68 -10.42 -7.65
CA ILE A 144 -4.25 -10.75 -7.64
C ILE A 144 -3.77 -11.17 -9.04
N ASP A 145 -4.54 -11.98 -9.76
CA ASP A 145 -4.20 -12.39 -11.12
C ASP A 145 -4.17 -11.18 -12.08
N TYR A 146 -5.13 -10.25 -11.94
CA TYR A 146 -5.16 -8.99 -12.71
C TYR A 146 -3.93 -8.12 -12.47
N MET A 147 -3.45 -8.05 -11.22
CA MET A 147 -2.23 -7.32 -10.86
C MET A 147 -0.95 -7.98 -11.38
N GLY A 148 -1.00 -9.24 -11.81
CA GLY A 148 0.17 -9.99 -12.27
C GLY A 148 0.76 -10.97 -11.25
N GLY A 149 0.01 -11.32 -10.19
CA GLY A 149 0.41 -12.26 -9.15
C GLY A 149 0.81 -11.57 -7.84
N PHE A 150 1.18 -12.39 -6.84
CA PHE A 150 1.54 -11.89 -5.51
C PHE A 150 2.82 -11.06 -5.51
N GLU A 151 3.76 -11.36 -6.40
CA GLU A 151 5.01 -10.61 -6.55
C GLU A 151 4.74 -9.16 -6.98
N ALA A 152 3.90 -8.97 -8.01
CA ALA A 152 3.50 -7.64 -8.45
C ALA A 152 2.64 -6.92 -7.39
N PHE A 153 1.75 -7.65 -6.73
CA PHE A 153 0.98 -7.12 -5.62
C PHE A 153 1.86 -6.67 -4.44
N ALA A 154 2.99 -7.33 -4.19
CA ALA A 154 3.90 -7.00 -3.10
C ALA A 154 4.65 -5.68 -3.31
N GLU A 155 4.66 -5.12 -4.52
CA GLU A 155 5.34 -3.85 -4.80
C GLU A 155 4.60 -2.65 -4.20
N TRP A 156 3.26 -2.67 -4.23
CA TRP A 156 2.42 -1.53 -3.83
C TRP A 156 1.23 -1.88 -2.93
N GLY A 157 0.97 -3.16 -2.70
CA GLY A 157 -0.18 -3.62 -1.94
C GLY A 157 -1.50 -3.24 -2.62
N LEU A 158 -2.44 -2.75 -1.83
CA LEU A 158 -3.77 -2.33 -2.27
C LEU A 158 -3.78 -0.94 -2.94
N LEU A 159 -2.72 -0.15 -2.75
CA LEU A 159 -2.57 1.21 -3.28
C LEU A 159 -2.01 1.22 -4.69
#